data_AF-A0A8J3LH37-F1
#
_entry.id   AF-A0A8J3LH37-F1
#
_cell.length_a   1.000
_cell.length_b   1.000
_cell.length_c   1.000
_cell.angle_alpha   90.00
_cell.angle_beta   90.00
_cell.angle_gamma   90.00
#
_symmetry.space_group_name_H-M   'P 1'
#
loop_
_entity.id
_entity.type
_entity.pdbx_description
1 polymer ?
#
loop_
_entity_poly.entity_id
_entity_poly.type
_entity_poly.pdbx_seq_one_letter_code
_entity_poly.pdbx_strand_id
1 'polypeptide(L)'
;MFARAGVQVADVDASLAFYLRVFAPLWMREAMRIPHDGSFVVGITGPDGVPGFWLGPATGPETRELHVPSAPATARPSRLFTQQL
;
A
#
# COMPACT_ATOMS: atom_id res chain seq x y z
N MET A 1 -14.71 3.75 7.19
CA MET A 1 -13.73 2.64 7.11
C MET A 1 -13.06 2.75 5.76
N PHE A 2 -11.78 3.15 5.70
CA PHE A 2 -11.07 3.28 4.42
C PHE A 2 -10.77 1.88 3.85
N ALA A 3 -10.99 1.71 2.54
CA ALA A 3 -10.66 0.48 1.83
C ALA A 3 -9.13 0.26 1.90
N ARG A 4 -8.71 -0.98 2.22
CA ARG A 4 -7.30 -1.39 2.18
C ARG A 4 -6.86 -1.62 0.73
N ALA A 5 -6.64 -0.55 -0.02
CA ALA A 5 -6.29 -0.60 -1.44
C ALA A 5 -4.76 -0.53 -1.63
N GLY A 6 -4.22 -1.39 -2.50
CA GLY A 6 -2.82 -1.41 -2.90
C GLY A 6 -2.67 -1.09 -4.38
N VAL A 7 -1.85 -0.10 -4.71
CA VAL A 7 -1.59 0.35 -6.08
C VAL A 7 -0.11 0.15 -6.41
N GLN A 8 0.16 -0.57 -7.50
CA GLN A 8 1.49 -0.66 -8.07
C GLN A 8 1.77 0.55 -8.96
N VAL A 9 2.92 1.18 -8.78
CA VAL A 9 3.31 2.38 -9.52
C VAL A 9 4.73 2.25 -10.06
N ALA A 10 5.00 2.91 -11.18
CA ALA A 10 6.34 2.91 -11.78
C ALA A 10 7.37 3.64 -10.89
N ASP A 11 6.95 4.73 -10.25
CA ASP A 11 7.76 5.52 -9.31
C ASP A 11 6.97 5.76 -8.03
N VAL A 12 7.40 5.09 -6.95
CA VAL A 12 6.72 5.13 -5.65
C VAL A 12 6.89 6.48 -4.97
N ASP A 13 8.04 7.13 -5.12
CA ASP A 13 8.32 8.39 -4.45
C ASP A 13 7.52 9.54 -5.10
N ALA A 14 7.52 9.58 -6.43
CA ALA A 14 6.72 10.55 -7.18
C ALA A 14 5.21 10.38 -6.92
N SER A 15 4.73 9.14 -6.89
CA SER A 15 3.32 8.83 -6.62
C SER A 15 2.92 9.17 -5.19
N LEU A 16 3.78 8.86 -4.21
CA LEU A 16 3.57 9.21 -2.82
C LEU A 16 3.49 10.74 -2.64
N ALA A 17 4.42 11.48 -3.21
CA ALA A 17 4.42 12.94 -3.17
C ALA A 17 3.12 13.52 -3.77
N PHE A 18 2.65 12.95 -4.88
CA PHE A 18 1.37 13.32 -5.49
C PHE A 18 0.20 13.07 -4.55
N TYR A 19 0.05 11.85 -4.02
CA TYR A 19 -1.08 11.49 -3.15
C TYR A 19 -1.11 12.29 -1.85
N LEU A 20 0.06 12.50 -1.22
CA LEU A 20 0.14 13.34 -0.02
C LEU A 20 -0.23 14.79 -0.31
N ARG A 21 0.15 15.33 -1.47
CA ARG A 21 -0.23 16.70 -1.85
C ARG A 21 -1.72 16.84 -2.13
N VAL A 22 -2.32 15.91 -2.88
CA VAL A 22 -3.75 15.94 -3.21
C VAL A 22 -4.60 15.78 -1.97
N PHE A 23 -4.19 14.92 -1.04
CA PHE A 23 -4.97 14.56 0.13
C PHE A 23 -4.53 15.21 1.44
N ALA A 24 -3.59 16.17 1.39
CA ALA A 24 -3.23 17.00 2.53
C ALA A 24 -4.46 17.65 3.22
N PRO A 25 -5.49 18.15 2.51
CA PRO A 25 -6.70 18.68 3.15
C PRO A 25 -7.52 17.64 3.92
N LEU A 26 -7.37 16.35 3.61
CA LEU A 26 -8.01 15.24 4.31
C LEU A 26 -7.12 14.65 5.41
N TRP A 27 -6.01 15.32 5.74
CA TRP A 27 -5.03 14.93 6.74
C TRP A 27 -4.43 13.54 6.48
N MET A 28 -4.27 13.18 5.22
CA MET A 28 -3.54 11.96 4.86
C MET A 28 -2.03 12.18 5.00
N ARG A 29 -1.36 11.17 5.55
CA ARG A 29 0.08 11.18 5.80
C ARG A 29 0.69 9.80 5.58
N GLU A 30 1.99 9.79 5.34
CA GLU A 30 2.77 8.57 5.40
C GLU A 30 2.72 7.99 6.82
N ALA A 31 2.35 6.72 6.94
CA ALA A 31 2.23 6.00 8.19
C ALA A 31 3.39 5.03 8.40
N MET A 32 3.83 4.39 7.31
CA MET A 32 4.87 3.37 7.33
C MET A 32 5.56 3.25 5.98
N ARG A 33 6.85 2.96 6.01
CA ARG A 33 7.68 2.67 4.83
C ARG A 33 8.46 1.39 5.07
N ILE A 34 8.37 0.47 4.11
CA ILE A 34 9.04 -0.85 4.14
C ILE A 34 9.96 -0.93 2.91
N PRO A 35 11.28 -1.09 3.08
CA PRO A 35 12.19 -1.30 1.96
C PRO A 35 11.83 -2.56 1.14
N HIS A 36 11.92 -2.49 -0.19
CA HIS A 36 11.61 -3.61 -1.08
C HIS A 36 12.37 -3.50 -2.41
N ASP A 37 13.26 -4.45 -2.69
CA ASP A 37 13.98 -4.64 -3.97
C ASP A 37 14.48 -3.36 -4.65
N GLY A 38 15.23 -2.53 -3.90
CA GLY A 38 15.82 -1.28 -4.41
C GLY A 38 14.83 -0.10 -4.47
N SER A 39 13.58 -0.31 -4.06
CA SER A 39 12.54 0.70 -3.85
C SER A 39 11.91 0.50 -2.45
N PHE A 40 10.65 0.87 -2.28
CA PHE A 40 9.91 0.69 -1.03
C PHE A 40 8.42 0.52 -1.27
N VAL A 41 7.75 -0.09 -0.29
CA VAL A 41 6.30 -0.08 -0.14
C VAL A 41 5.95 0.92 0.95
N VAL A 42 4.99 1.81 0.69
CA VAL A 42 4.56 2.84 1.64
C VAL A 42 3.08 2.71 1.95
N GLY A 43 2.75 2.77 3.24
CA GLY A 43 1.40 2.83 3.77
C GLY A 43 1.03 4.28 4.10
N ILE A 44 -0.09 4.73 3.58
CA ILE A 44 -0.70 6.04 3.80
C ILE A 44 -1.92 5.85 4.72
N THR A 45 -2.06 6.74 5.70
CA THR A 45 -3.14 6.74 6.68
C THR A 45 -3.82 8.09 6.73
N GLY A 46 -5.09 8.09 7.12
CA GLY A 46 -5.84 9.30 7.47
C GLY A 46 -5.74 9.61 8.98
N PRO A 47 -6.72 10.35 9.52
CA PRO A 47 -6.75 10.74 10.93
C PRO A 47 -6.81 9.57 11.94
N ASP A 48 -7.26 8.39 11.51
CA ASP A 48 -7.38 7.21 12.36
C ASP A 48 -6.02 6.53 12.65
N GLY A 49 -4.96 6.91 11.93
CA GLY A 49 -3.62 6.37 12.12
C GLY A 49 -3.44 4.93 11.66
N VAL A 50 -4.48 4.31 11.09
CA VAL A 50 -4.42 2.95 10.54
C VAL A 50 -4.11 3.03 9.04
N PRO A 51 -3.02 2.41 8.55
CA PRO A 51 -2.69 2.44 7.13
C PRO A 51 -3.73 1.68 6.30
N GLY A 52 -4.42 2.43 5.45
CA GLY A 52 -5.47 1.94 4.57
C GLY A 52 -5.09 1.98 3.10
N PHE A 53 -4.11 2.79 2.70
CA PHE A 53 -3.76 2.93 1.29
C PHE A 53 -2.29 2.62 1.09
N TRP A 54 -1.95 1.77 0.12
CA TRP A 54 -0.60 1.25 -0.05
C TRP A 54 -0.09 1.50 -1.46
N LEU A 55 1.15 1.96 -1.57
CA LEU A 55 1.86 2.12 -2.83
C LEU A 55 3.10 1.23 -2.82
N GLY A 56 3.36 0.56 -3.93
CA GLY A 56 4.58 -0.25 -4.11
C GLY A 56 5.05 -0.22 -5.56
N PRO A 57 6.29 -0.64 -5.84
CA PRO A 57 6.82 -0.64 -7.19
C PRO A 57 6.08 -1.68 -8.06
N ALA A 58 5.85 -1.34 -9.32
CA ALA A 58 5.35 -2.29 -10.30
C ALA A 58 6.43 -3.34 -10.62
N THR A 59 6.11 -4.62 -10.49
CA THR A 59 7.04 -5.74 -10.75
C THR A 59 6.96 -6.28 -12.19
N GLY A 60 6.18 -5.63 -13.07
CA GLY A 60 6.03 -6.00 -14.48
C GLY A 60 5.38 -4.87 -15.31
N PRO A 61 5.20 -5.06 -16.64
CA PRO A 61 4.65 -4.04 -17.54
C PRO A 61 3.16 -3.73 -17.31
N GLU A 62 2.49 -4.51 -16.46
CA GLU A 62 1.07 -4.35 -16.14
C GLU A 62 0.94 -3.57 -14.82
N THR A 63 0.27 -2.41 -14.86
CA THR A 63 -0.18 -1.71 -13.64
C THR A 63 -1.35 -2.49 -13.06
N ARG A 64 -1.10 -3.38 -12.09
CA ARG A 64 -2.15 -4.14 -11.41
C ARG A 64 -2.59 -3.43 -10.12
N GLU A 65 -3.89 -3.18 -9.99
CA GLU A 65 -4.49 -2.94 -8.68
C GLU A 65 -4.44 -4.25 -7.89
N LEU A 66 -3.73 -4.26 -6.75
CA LEU A 66 -3.68 -5.42 -5.87
C LEU A 66 -4.75 -5.26 -4.79
N HIS A 67 -5.86 -5.95 -4.98
CA HIS A 67 -6.90 -6.11 -3.96
C HIS A 67 -6.48 -7.17 -2.94
N VAL A 68 -6.13 -6.76 -1.71
CA VAL A 68 -5.95 -7.67 -0.57
C VAL A 68 -7.24 -7.69 0.27
N PRO A 69 -7.89 -8.84 0.45
CA PRO A 69 -9.11 -8.90 1.24
C PRO A 69 -8.82 -8.72 2.74
N SER A 70 -9.76 -8.07 3.41
CA SER A 70 -9.76 -7.92 4.87
C SER A 70 -10.03 -9.25 5.56
N ALA A 71 -9.05 -9.80 6.28
CA ALA A 71 -9.35 -10.70 7.38
C ALA A 71 -9.67 -9.85 8.64
N PRO A 72 -10.75 -10.15 9.40
CA PRO A 72 -10.87 -9.69 10.77
C PRO A 72 -9.80 -10.39 11.63
N ALA A 73 -9.34 -9.72 12.69
CA ALA A 73 -8.21 -10.11 13.55
C ALA A 73 -8.40 -11.40 14.38
N THR A 74 -9.24 -12.34 13.93
CA THR A 74 -9.52 -13.62 14.60
C THR A 74 -9.37 -14.84 13.71
N ALA A 75 -8.96 -14.70 12.45
CA ALA A 75 -8.67 -15.85 11.59
C ALA A 75 -7.21 -16.30 11.73
N ARG A 76 -7.03 -17.55 12.15
CA ARG A 76 -5.76 -18.31 12.21
C ARG A 76 -4.94 -18.09 10.93
N PRO A 77 -3.61 -17.85 11.01
CA PRO A 77 -2.79 -17.66 9.81
C PRO A 77 -2.75 -18.94 8.99
N SER A 78 -3.51 -19.00 7.91
CA SER A 78 -3.38 -20.03 6.87
C SER A 78 -2.20 -19.69 5.98
N ARG A 79 -1.23 -20.60 5.93
CA ARG A 79 -0.11 -20.62 4.97
C ARG A 79 -0.62 -20.43 3.55
N LEU A 80 -0.34 -19.28 2.95
CA LEU A 80 -0.29 -19.10 1.50
C LEU A 80 0.87 -18.16 1.20
N PHE A 81 2.08 -18.71 1.26
CA PHE A 81 3.27 -18.18 0.58
C PHE A 81 3.89 -19.38 -0.14
N THR A 82 3.32 -19.74 -1.29
CA THR A 82 3.92 -20.66 -2.26
C THR A 82 3.45 -20.24 -3.65
N GLN A 83 4.43 -20.27 -4.57
CA GLN A 83 4.49 -19.70 -5.93
C GLN A 83 4.94 -18.23 -5.94
N GLN A 84 6.10 -17.85 -6.49
CA GLN A 84 7.10 -18.60 -7.25
C GLN A 84 8.37 -17.74 -7.33
N LEU A 85 9.51 -18.37 -7.00
CA LEU A 85 10.91 -17.88 -6.99
C LEU A 85 11.29 -16.85 -5.93
#